data_AF-A0A5Q4GKC7-F1
#
_entry.id   AF-A0A5Q4GKC7-F1
#
_cell.length_a   1.000
_cell.length_b   1.000
_cell.length_c   1.000
_cell.angle_alpha   90.00
_cell.angle_beta   90.00
_cell.angle_gamma   90.00
#
_symmetry.space_group_name_H-M   'P 1'
#
loop_
_entity.id
_entity.type
_entity.pdbx_description
1 polymer ?
#
loop_
_entity_poly.entity_id
_entity_poly.type
_entity_poly.pdbx_seq_one_letter_code
_entity_poly.pdbx_strand_id
1 'polypeptide(L)'
;MKLQTVQHADGSLEIQRKLSLDWLQNCQDGDPLLYESSIVWLEDTAMLPYVREMTVPQCKSRRGPLRQGSGGRIVGYSTLQADAPADRSSGMFTRRVFYLKDSDSHASRIAGHRLPANAVDPRSVLPGAASQSPSEAPVTSEPLLTSPACGTVEPRTARPPRRRGDSVVLEWLAVAKDQTLGERSDVNRSRFV
;
A
#
# COMPACT_ATOMS: atom_id res chain seq x y z
N MET A 1 17.59 -18.56 -4.34
CA MET A 1 16.65 -17.72 -3.57
C MET A 1 15.32 -17.67 -4.29
N LYS A 2 14.19 -17.99 -3.62
CA LYS A 2 12.85 -17.96 -4.24
C LYS A 2 11.98 -16.94 -3.51
N LEU A 3 11.31 -16.06 -4.24
CA LEU A 3 10.34 -15.13 -3.66
C LEU A 3 8.93 -15.71 -3.78
N GLN A 4 8.08 -15.40 -2.80
CA GLN A 4 6.65 -15.74 -2.81
C GLN A 4 5.85 -14.53 -2.34
N THR A 5 4.83 -14.17 -3.10
CA THR A 5 3.82 -13.19 -2.65
C THR A 5 2.68 -13.93 -1.96
N VAL A 6 2.29 -13.46 -0.77
CA VAL A 6 1.17 -13.98 0.02
C VAL A 6 0.19 -12.82 0.25
N GLN A 7 -1.10 -13.07 0.05
CA GLN A 7 -2.15 -12.14 0.46
C GLN A 7 -2.73 -12.61 1.79
N HIS A 8 -2.88 -11.70 2.74
CA HIS A 8 -3.49 -11.98 4.05
C HIS A 8 -4.99 -11.68 4.04
N ALA A 9 -5.70 -12.23 5.02
CA ALA A 9 -7.16 -12.07 5.13
C ALA A 9 -7.60 -10.62 5.38
N ASP A 10 -6.72 -9.79 5.92
CA ASP A 10 -6.94 -8.36 6.16
C ASP A 10 -6.66 -7.49 4.90
N GLY A 11 -6.32 -8.12 3.77
CA GLY A 11 -5.98 -7.44 2.52
C GLY A 11 -4.51 -7.01 2.42
N SER A 12 -3.70 -7.19 3.47
CA SER A 12 -2.27 -6.88 3.41
C SER A 12 -1.53 -7.86 2.50
N LEU A 13 -0.47 -7.38 1.84
CA LEU A 13 0.35 -8.16 0.92
C LEU A 13 1.72 -8.40 1.54
N GLU A 14 2.18 -9.64 1.57
CA GLU A 14 3.51 -9.99 2.09
C GLU A 14 4.37 -10.61 1.00
N ILE A 15 5.51 -9.98 0.71
CA ILE A 15 6.55 -10.51 -0.15
C ILE A 15 7.53 -11.29 0.73
N GLN A 16 7.46 -12.61 0.68
CA GLN A 16 8.30 -13.51 1.44
C GLN A 16 9.51 -13.96 0.65
N ARG A 17 10.66 -14.03 1.32
CA ARG A 17 11.84 -14.71 0.83
C ARG A 17 11.87 -16.13 1.36
N LYS A 18 11.76 -17.10 0.47
CA LYS A 18 12.10 -18.50 0.75
C LYS A 18 13.59 -18.69 0.56
N LEU A 19 14.26 -18.88 1.69
CA LEU A 19 15.68 -19.18 1.73
C LEU A 19 15.93 -20.64 1.39
N SER A 20 16.93 -20.88 0.56
CA SER A 20 17.62 -22.16 0.48
C SER A 20 18.73 -22.17 1.52
N LEU A 21 19.03 -23.34 2.10
CA LEU A 21 20.05 -23.50 3.15
C LEU A 21 21.41 -22.90 2.76
N ASP A 22 21.80 -22.99 1.49
CA ASP A 22 23.09 -22.50 0.97
C ASP A 22 23.27 -20.97 1.11
N TRP A 23 22.17 -20.22 1.22
CA TRP A 23 22.22 -18.76 1.37
C TRP A 23 22.49 -18.35 2.83
N LEU A 24 22.08 -19.18 3.80
CA LEU A 24 22.32 -18.95 5.24
C LEU A 24 23.82 -18.97 5.59
N GLN A 25 24.63 -19.65 4.79
CA GLN A 25 26.06 -19.87 5.08
C GLN A 25 26.96 -18.70 4.64
N ASN A 26 26.47 -17.78 3.79
CA ASN A 26 27.27 -16.73 3.14
C ASN A 26 26.93 -15.31 3.60
N CYS A 27 26.18 -15.18 4.69
CA CYS A 27 25.72 -13.92 5.26
C CYS A 27 26.88 -13.21 5.99
N GLN A 28 27.35 -12.05 5.50
CA GLN A 28 28.31 -11.21 6.25
C GLN A 28 27.60 -10.34 7.29
N ASP A 29 28.15 -10.31 8.50
CA ASP A 29 27.60 -9.54 9.62
C ASP A 29 27.61 -8.03 9.37
N GLY A 30 26.47 -7.37 9.62
CA GLY A 30 26.38 -5.90 9.74
C GLY A 30 25.32 -5.22 8.86
N ASP A 31 24.86 -5.86 7.78
CA ASP A 31 23.79 -5.30 6.94
C ASP A 31 22.40 -5.70 7.49
N PRO A 32 21.57 -4.74 7.96
CA PRO A 32 20.23 -5.04 8.46
C PRO A 32 19.30 -5.64 7.38
N LEU A 33 19.57 -5.43 6.09
CA LEU A 33 18.76 -6.00 5.01
C LEU A 33 18.93 -7.53 4.93
N LEU A 34 20.12 -8.05 5.20
CA LEU A 34 20.45 -9.47 5.10
C LEU A 34 19.49 -10.39 5.86
N TYR A 35 19.06 -9.91 7.02
CA TYR A 35 18.21 -10.64 7.97
C TYR A 35 16.72 -10.46 7.71
N GLU A 36 16.32 -9.71 6.68
CA GLU A 36 14.93 -9.60 6.30
C GLU A 36 14.39 -10.95 5.79
N SER A 37 13.24 -11.34 6.33
CA SER A 37 12.50 -12.53 5.94
C SER A 37 11.41 -12.19 4.92
N SER A 38 10.71 -11.08 5.15
CA SER A 38 9.63 -10.63 4.28
C SER A 38 9.40 -9.13 4.37
N ILE A 39 8.71 -8.56 3.38
CA ILE A 39 8.16 -7.21 3.41
C ILE A 39 6.64 -7.33 3.45
N VAL A 40 6.01 -6.72 4.45
CA VAL A 40 4.55 -6.63 4.57
C VAL A 40 4.13 -5.24 4.11
N TRP A 41 3.22 -5.18 3.16
CA TRP A 41 2.55 -3.98 2.65
C TRP A 41 1.12 -3.93 3.19
N LEU A 42 0.77 -2.79 3.79
CA LEU A 42 -0.54 -2.51 4.37
C LEU A 42 -1.48 -1.85 3.35
N GLU A 43 -0.91 -1.36 2.23
CA GLU A 43 -1.63 -0.74 1.12
C GLU A 43 -1.18 -1.40 -0.20
N ASP A 44 -2.02 -1.30 -1.23
CA ASP A 44 -1.67 -1.78 -2.57
C ASP A 44 -0.54 -0.95 -3.18
N THR A 45 0.61 -1.58 -3.38
CA THR A 45 1.80 -0.96 -3.98
C THR A 45 1.59 -0.52 -5.41
N ALA A 46 0.61 -1.10 -6.13
CA ALA A 46 0.25 -0.67 -7.47
C ALA A 46 -0.32 0.76 -7.50
N MET A 47 -0.94 1.19 -6.40
CA MET A 47 -1.56 2.52 -6.27
C MET A 47 -0.60 3.58 -5.74
N LEU A 48 0.61 3.18 -5.33
CA LEU A 48 1.60 4.07 -4.74
C LEU A 48 2.68 4.45 -5.79
N PRO A 49 2.82 5.74 -6.16
CA PRO A 49 3.83 6.16 -7.14
C PRO A 49 5.25 6.07 -6.57
N TYR A 50 5.40 6.26 -5.26
CA TYR A 50 6.62 6.03 -4.50
C TYR A 50 6.24 5.81 -3.04
N VAL A 51 7.19 5.36 -2.24
CA VAL A 51 7.13 5.38 -0.77
C VAL A 51 8.43 5.94 -0.23
N ARG A 52 8.45 6.38 1.04
CA ARG A 52 9.69 6.73 1.72
C ARG A 52 10.24 5.51 2.43
N GLU A 53 11.54 5.26 2.30
CA GLU A 53 12.26 4.23 3.06
C GLU A 53 12.95 4.83 4.29
N MET A 54 12.91 4.10 5.41
CA MET A 54 13.70 4.40 6.60
C MET A 54 14.03 3.13 7.37
N THR A 55 15.24 3.10 7.94
CA THR A 55 15.66 2.07 8.90
C THR A 55 15.33 2.53 10.31
N VAL A 56 14.54 1.74 11.03
CA VAL A 56 14.09 2.01 12.39
C VAL A 56 14.86 1.09 13.36
N PRO A 57 15.80 1.63 14.15
CA PRO A 57 16.42 0.88 15.23
C PRO A 57 15.43 0.74 16.41
N GLN A 58 15.79 -0.03 17.43
CA GLN A 58 15.04 -0.13 18.67
C GLN A 58 13.63 -0.77 18.53
N CYS A 59 13.45 -1.67 17.56
CA CYS A 59 12.24 -2.48 17.47
C CYS A 59 12.28 -3.61 18.51
N LYS A 60 11.25 -3.73 19.34
CA LYS A 60 11.17 -4.77 20.39
C LYS A 60 11.03 -6.20 19.86
N SER A 61 10.57 -6.34 18.62
CA SER A 61 10.29 -7.65 18.01
C SER A 61 10.79 -7.71 16.57
N ARG A 62 11.25 -8.92 16.19
CA ARG A 62 11.61 -9.30 14.82
C ARG A 62 10.41 -9.31 13.87
N ARG A 63 9.21 -9.51 14.41
CA ARG A 63 7.96 -9.70 13.69
C ARG A 63 6.82 -8.90 14.31
N GLY A 64 5.71 -8.79 13.58
CA GLY A 64 4.50 -8.12 14.01
C GLY A 64 4.43 -6.64 13.59
N PRO A 65 3.26 -6.03 13.76
CA PRO A 65 2.99 -4.68 13.31
C PRO A 65 3.84 -3.67 14.06
N LEU A 66 4.34 -2.68 13.34
CA LEU A 66 4.97 -1.51 13.93
C LEU A 66 3.90 -0.47 14.27
N ARG A 67 4.04 0.20 15.41
CA ARG A 67 3.11 1.25 15.81
C ARG A 67 3.29 2.45 14.88
N GLN A 68 2.17 2.95 14.36
CA GLN A 68 2.15 4.18 13.59
C GLN A 68 2.43 5.39 14.51
N GLY A 69 3.32 6.27 14.07
CA GLY A 69 3.56 7.56 14.72
C GLY A 69 2.63 8.66 14.19
N SER A 70 2.67 9.85 14.79
CA SER A 70 1.98 11.04 14.28
C SER A 70 2.75 11.69 13.11
N GLY A 71 2.03 12.26 12.14
CA GLY A 71 2.62 13.00 10.99
C GLY A 71 2.85 12.17 9.72
N GLY A 72 2.21 11.01 9.62
CA GLY A 72 2.21 10.16 8.45
C GLY A 72 1.62 8.79 8.74
N ARG A 73 1.71 7.91 7.76
CA ARG A 73 1.26 6.52 7.88
C ARG A 73 2.31 5.54 7.39
N ILE A 74 2.38 4.42 8.10
CA ILE A 74 3.20 3.28 7.69
C ILE A 74 2.40 2.55 6.61
N VAL A 75 3.00 2.37 5.46
CA VAL A 75 2.41 1.65 4.32
C VAL A 75 3.04 0.27 4.14
N GLY A 76 4.18 0.02 4.76
CA GLY A 76 4.79 -1.30 4.83
C GLY A 76 5.96 -1.38 5.80
N TYR A 77 6.42 -2.59 6.09
CA TYR A 77 7.57 -2.84 6.96
C TYR A 77 8.21 -4.19 6.68
N SER A 78 9.49 -4.34 7.05
CA SER A 78 10.16 -5.64 7.00
C SER A 78 9.89 -6.47 8.25
N THR A 79 9.85 -7.78 8.08
CA THR A 79 9.99 -8.76 9.15
C THR A 79 11.35 -9.41 9.07
N LEU A 80 11.88 -9.86 10.20
CA LEU A 80 13.19 -10.46 10.28
C LEU A 80 13.10 -11.98 10.46
N GLN A 81 14.16 -12.65 10.03
CA GLN A 81 14.38 -14.07 10.28
C GLN A 81 14.59 -14.34 11.78
N ALA A 82 14.42 -15.60 12.19
CA ALA A 82 14.51 -15.97 13.61
C ALA A 82 15.93 -15.80 14.20
N ASP A 83 16.94 -15.95 13.36
CA ASP A 83 18.37 -15.81 13.66
C ASP A 83 18.87 -14.36 13.56
N ALA A 84 18.02 -13.41 13.16
CA ALA A 84 18.40 -12.00 13.08
C ALA A 84 18.97 -11.51 14.41
N PRO A 85 20.21 -10.97 14.45
CA PRO A 85 20.84 -10.53 15.67
C PRO A 85 20.10 -9.32 16.24
N ALA A 86 19.98 -9.29 17.56
CA ALA A 86 19.63 -8.05 18.26
C ALA A 86 20.89 -7.18 18.36
N ASP A 87 20.71 -5.87 18.38
CA ASP A 87 21.76 -4.94 18.72
C ASP A 87 22.29 -5.26 20.13
N ARG A 88 23.61 -5.41 20.26
CA ARG A 88 24.25 -5.91 21.49
C ARG A 88 24.07 -4.95 22.68
N SER A 89 23.92 -3.66 22.41
CA SER A 89 23.82 -2.63 23.46
C SER A 89 22.40 -2.50 24.00
N SER A 90 21.39 -2.64 23.13
CA SER A 90 20.00 -2.37 23.46
C SER A 90 19.13 -3.63 23.55
N GLY A 91 19.60 -4.77 23.02
CA GLY A 91 18.80 -5.99 22.90
C GLY A 91 17.62 -5.86 21.93
N MET A 92 17.61 -4.83 21.08
CA MET A 92 16.52 -4.54 20.16
C MET A 92 16.90 -4.81 18.70
N PHE A 93 15.91 -4.84 17.81
CA PHE A 93 16.08 -5.13 16.40
C PHE A 93 16.03 -3.87 15.54
N THR A 94 16.70 -3.94 14.39
CA THR A 94 16.63 -2.91 13.36
C THR A 94 15.76 -3.42 12.21
N ARG A 95 14.74 -2.65 11.82
CA ARG A 95 13.78 -3.03 10.77
C ARG A 95 13.62 -1.90 9.76
N ARG A 96 13.33 -2.26 8.52
CA ARG A 96 13.00 -1.30 7.46
C ARG A 96 11.51 -0.99 7.50
N VAL A 97 11.18 0.29 7.31
CA VAL A 97 9.81 0.80 7.32
C VAL A 97 9.60 1.65 6.09
N PHE A 98 8.43 1.47 5.48
CA PHE A 98 7.94 2.24 4.36
C PHE A 98 6.78 3.10 4.82
N TYR A 99 6.85 4.39 4.54
CA TYR A 99 5.86 5.33 5.03
C TYR A 99 5.59 6.44 4.02
N LEU A 100 4.48 7.13 4.24
CA LEU A 100 4.12 8.36 3.58
C LEU A 100 3.79 9.40 4.64
N LYS A 101 4.28 10.62 4.46
CA LYS A 101 3.82 11.79 5.22
C LYS A 101 2.50 12.28 4.64
N ASP A 102 1.75 13.05 5.43
CA ASP A 102 0.47 13.62 4.96
C ASP A 102 0.66 14.54 3.74
N SER A 103 1.83 15.19 3.66
CA SER A 103 2.25 16.02 2.53
C SER A 103 2.64 15.24 1.26
N ASP A 104 2.83 13.92 1.35
CA ASP A 104 3.20 13.08 0.20
C ASP A 104 1.98 12.67 -0.66
N SER A 105 0.80 13.22 -0.37
CA SER A 105 -0.45 12.87 -1.05
C SER A 105 -0.52 13.40 -2.50
N HIS A 106 -0.78 12.47 -3.44
CA HIS A 106 -1.22 12.63 -4.84
C HIS A 106 -0.36 13.47 -5.82
N ALA A 107 0.47 14.39 -5.36
CA ALA A 107 1.13 15.40 -6.21
C ALA A 107 2.46 14.95 -6.84
N SER A 108 3.02 13.80 -6.48
CA SER A 108 4.35 13.39 -6.98
C SER A 108 4.37 12.80 -8.40
N ARG A 109 3.22 12.77 -9.09
CA ARG A 109 3.16 12.59 -10.56
C ARG A 109 3.10 13.92 -11.32
N ILE A 110 3.13 15.07 -10.64
CA ILE A 110 3.23 16.37 -11.31
C ILE A 110 4.68 16.52 -11.75
N ALA A 111 4.91 16.48 -13.06
CA ALA A 111 6.20 16.74 -13.67
C ALA A 111 6.85 17.98 -13.05
N GLY A 112 8.05 17.82 -12.48
CA GLY A 112 8.80 18.90 -11.85
C GLY A 112 8.78 18.95 -10.31
N HIS A 113 7.98 18.15 -9.60
CA HIS A 113 8.13 18.04 -8.15
C HIS A 113 9.29 17.11 -7.80
N ARG A 114 10.32 17.63 -7.12
CA ARG A 114 11.47 16.83 -6.69
C ARG A 114 11.00 15.75 -5.71
N LEU A 115 11.29 14.49 -6.03
CA LEU A 115 11.05 13.37 -5.12
C LEU A 115 11.90 13.54 -3.85
N PRO A 116 11.39 13.11 -2.69
CA PRO A 116 12.20 13.03 -1.49
C PRO A 116 13.47 12.22 -1.68
N ALA A 117 14.56 12.58 -0.98
CA ALA A 117 15.83 11.87 -1.08
C ALA A 117 15.74 10.37 -0.72
N ASN A 118 14.78 10.00 0.11
CA ASN A 118 14.50 8.63 0.51
C ASN A 118 13.29 8.01 -0.20
N ALA A 119 12.88 8.56 -1.34
CA ALA A 119 11.82 7.99 -2.16
C ALA A 119 12.31 6.73 -2.88
N VAL A 120 11.50 5.67 -2.84
CA VAL A 120 11.76 4.39 -3.49
C VAL A 120 10.51 3.91 -4.24
N ASP A 121 10.71 3.16 -5.33
CA ASP A 121 9.60 2.47 -6.01
C ASP A 121 9.16 1.28 -5.14
N PRO A 122 7.93 1.26 -4.62
CA PRO A 122 7.46 0.16 -3.79
C PRO A 122 7.47 -1.20 -4.50
N ARG A 123 7.41 -1.23 -5.84
CA ARG A 123 7.46 -2.47 -6.64
C ARG A 123 8.87 -3.05 -6.75
N SER A 124 9.89 -2.22 -6.54
CA SER A 124 11.31 -2.65 -6.57
C SER A 124 11.78 -3.26 -5.25
N VAL A 125 11.01 -3.06 -4.18
CA VAL A 125 11.39 -3.45 -2.82
C VAL A 125 11.27 -4.96 -2.66
N LEU A 126 12.40 -5.58 -2.34
CA LEU A 126 12.49 -7.01 -2.04
C LEU A 126 13.19 -7.24 -0.68
N PRO A 127 12.83 -8.31 0.05
CA PRO A 127 13.50 -8.65 1.30
C PRO A 127 14.99 -8.95 1.04
N GLY A 128 15.87 -8.24 1.75
CA GLY A 128 17.32 -8.42 1.64
C GLY A 128 17.95 -7.86 0.38
N ALA A 129 17.27 -6.94 -0.30
CA ALA A 129 17.82 -6.20 -1.42
C ALA A 129 17.63 -4.68 -1.22
N ALA A 130 18.57 -3.92 -1.78
CA ALA A 130 18.45 -2.47 -1.87
C ALA A 130 17.27 -2.09 -2.76
N SER A 131 16.49 -1.11 -2.32
CA SER A 131 15.37 -0.56 -3.08
C SER A 131 15.85 0.36 -4.21
N GLN A 132 15.07 0.48 -5.27
CA GLN A 132 15.38 1.39 -6.37
C GLN A 132 14.62 2.70 -6.22
N SER A 133 15.23 3.81 -6.65
CA SER A 133 14.53 5.08 -6.80
C SER A 133 13.39 4.95 -7.82
N PRO A 134 12.24 5.63 -7.64
CA PRO A 134 11.20 5.65 -8.65
C PRO A 134 11.77 6.13 -9.98
N SER A 135 11.64 5.31 -11.02
CA SER A 135 11.91 5.75 -12.37
C SER A 135 10.87 6.80 -12.71
N GLU A 136 11.32 7.97 -13.18
CA GLU A 136 10.44 8.95 -13.80
C GLU A 136 9.85 8.27 -15.03
N ALA A 137 8.60 7.80 -14.92
CA ALA A 137 7.94 7.17 -16.05
C ALA A 137 7.99 8.17 -17.22
N PRO A 138 8.31 7.73 -18.46
CA PRO A 138 8.25 8.63 -19.59
C PRO A 138 6.85 9.21 -19.63
N VAL A 139 6.75 10.54 -19.54
CA VAL A 139 5.53 11.27 -19.78
C VAL A 139 5.06 10.78 -21.14
N THR A 140 4.06 9.91 -21.17
CA THR A 140 3.42 9.56 -22.42
C THR A 140 2.66 10.82 -22.78
N SER A 141 3.33 11.73 -23.46
CA SER A 141 2.67 12.83 -24.16
C SER A 141 1.70 12.13 -25.09
N GLU A 142 0.43 12.11 -24.70
CA GLU A 142 -0.63 11.76 -25.64
C GLU A 142 -0.40 12.59 -26.90
N PRO A 143 -0.29 11.98 -28.08
CA PRO A 143 -0.33 12.77 -29.29
C PRO A 143 -1.73 13.39 -29.31
N LEU A 144 -1.78 14.73 -29.20
CA LEU A 144 -2.93 15.54 -29.54
C LEU A 144 -3.60 14.94 -30.78
N LEU A 145 -4.77 14.34 -30.56
CA LEU A 145 -5.68 13.97 -31.62
C LEU A 145 -6.06 15.26 -32.34
N THR A 146 -5.32 15.58 -33.40
CA THR A 146 -5.68 16.60 -34.37
C THR A 146 -7.01 16.18 -34.96
N SER A 147 -8.09 16.79 -34.48
CA SER A 147 -9.40 16.73 -35.12
C SER A 147 -9.30 17.30 -36.54
N PRO A 148 -9.70 16.57 -37.59
CA PRO A 148 -10.03 17.22 -38.85
C PRO A 148 -11.49 17.67 -38.81
N ALA A 149 -11.65 18.98 -38.96
CA ALA A 149 -12.77 19.70 -39.58
C ALA A 149 -14.19 19.14 -39.40
N CYS A 150 -14.97 19.82 -38.56
CA CYS A 150 -16.42 19.84 -38.60
C CYS A 150 -16.90 20.33 -39.98
N GLY A 151 -17.36 19.41 -40.82
CA GLY A 151 -18.10 19.73 -42.04
C GLY A 151 -19.57 20.01 -41.69
N THR A 152 -19.98 21.26 -41.86
CA THR A 152 -21.38 21.69 -41.82
C THR A 152 -22.18 20.98 -42.93
N VAL A 153 -23.16 20.17 -42.55
CA VAL A 153 -24.28 19.79 -43.42
C VAL A 153 -25.59 19.99 -42.65
N GLU A 154 -26.39 20.91 -43.18
CA GLU A 154 -27.71 21.33 -42.68
C GLU A 154 -28.77 20.20 -42.66
N PRO A 155 -29.82 20.33 -41.82
CA PRO A 155 -30.76 19.25 -41.52
C PRO A 155 -31.87 19.15 -42.58
N ARG A 156 -32.11 17.93 -43.10
CA ARG A 156 -33.36 17.61 -43.80
C ARG A 156 -34.33 16.90 -42.87
N THR A 157 -35.45 17.58 -42.68
CA THR A 157 -36.67 17.23 -41.96
C THR A 157 -37.18 15.83 -42.25
N ALA A 158 -37.35 15.02 -41.20
CA ALA A 158 -38.17 13.81 -41.21
C ALA A 158 -39.18 13.85 -40.06
N ARG A 159 -40.45 13.78 -40.45
CA ARG A 159 -41.66 13.82 -39.62
C ARG A 159 -41.81 12.49 -38.83
N PRO A 160 -42.35 12.48 -37.61
CA PRO A 160 -42.37 11.27 -36.77
C PRO A 160 -43.59 10.38 -37.06
N PRO A 161 -43.46 9.03 -36.98
CA PRO A 161 -44.59 8.17 -36.70
C PRO A 161 -44.77 7.92 -35.19
N ARG A 162 -46.04 7.74 -34.82
CA ARG A 162 -46.57 7.62 -33.47
C ARG A 162 -46.30 6.25 -32.82
N ARG A 163 -46.02 6.29 -31.52
CA ARG A 163 -46.32 5.36 -30.40
C ARG A 163 -46.66 3.89 -30.70
N ARG A 164 -45.95 2.99 -30.01
CA ARG A 164 -46.43 1.95 -29.05
C ARG A 164 -45.16 1.23 -28.59
N GLY A 165 -44.76 1.35 -27.33
CA GLY A 165 -45.21 0.46 -26.26
C GLY A 165 -43.94 -0.24 -25.73
N ASP A 166 -43.88 -0.43 -24.41
CA ASP A 166 -42.89 -1.23 -23.68
C ASP A 166 -41.53 -0.57 -23.41
N SER A 167 -41.46 0.15 -22.27
CA SER A 167 -40.23 0.19 -21.49
C SER A 167 -40.55 -0.09 -20.04
N VAL A 168 -40.02 -1.22 -19.62
CA VAL A 168 -39.94 -1.73 -18.25
C VAL A 168 -39.18 -0.71 -17.42
N VAL A 169 -39.83 -0.13 -16.41
CA VAL A 169 -39.15 0.68 -15.38
C VAL A 169 -38.83 -0.28 -14.24
N LEU A 170 -37.53 -0.57 -14.07
CA LEU A 170 -37.03 -1.21 -12.85
C LEU A 170 -36.98 -0.15 -11.74
N GLU A 171 -37.99 -0.24 -10.89
CA GLU A 171 -38.11 0.40 -9.58
C GLU A 171 -37.08 -0.22 -8.63
N TRP A 172 -36.16 0.57 -8.06
CA TRP A 172 -35.42 0.18 -6.87
C TRP A 172 -35.91 1.04 -5.70
N LEU A 173 -36.77 0.42 -4.89
CA LEU A 173 -37.17 0.91 -3.58
C LEU A 173 -35.99 0.90 -2.62
N ALA A 174 -35.91 1.99 -1.86
CA ALA A 174 -35.05 2.17 -0.70
C ALA A 174 -35.34 1.14 0.41
N VAL A 175 -34.31 0.75 1.16
CA VAL A 175 -34.46 0.34 2.56
C VAL A 175 -33.34 0.99 3.38
N ALA A 176 -33.71 2.08 4.04
CA ALA A 176 -33.11 2.47 5.30
C ALA A 176 -33.79 1.65 6.41
N LYS A 177 -33.01 1.08 7.32
CA LYS A 177 -33.47 0.72 8.67
C LYS A 177 -32.40 1.09 9.70
N ASP A 178 -32.68 2.21 10.34
CA ASP A 178 -32.34 2.52 11.72
C ASP A 178 -33.03 1.50 12.67
N GLN A 179 -32.37 1.14 13.78
CA GLN A 179 -32.99 0.68 15.02
C GLN A 179 -31.96 0.61 16.18
N THR A 180 -31.90 1.72 16.91
CA THR A 180 -32.19 1.85 18.37
C THR A 180 -31.72 0.78 19.38
N LEU A 181 -30.95 1.29 20.36
CA LEU A 181 -31.10 1.19 21.82
C LEU A 181 -31.45 -0.17 22.48
N GLY A 182 -30.54 -0.60 23.36
CA GLY A 182 -30.82 -1.52 24.45
C GLY A 182 -29.88 -1.26 25.63
N GLU A 183 -30.30 -0.40 26.55
CA GLU A 183 -29.78 -0.38 27.92
C GLU A 183 -30.01 -1.72 28.60
N ARG A 184 -29.01 -2.20 29.36
CA ARG A 184 -29.23 -2.85 30.67
C ARG A 184 -27.92 -2.94 31.45
N SER A 185 -27.94 -2.21 32.56
CA SER A 185 -27.06 -2.28 33.74
C SER A 185 -27.16 -3.63 34.46
N ASP A 186 -26.04 -4.10 35.02
CA ASP A 186 -25.88 -4.62 36.40
C ASP A 186 -24.42 -5.07 36.59
N VAL A 187 -23.62 -4.37 37.39
CA VAL A 187 -23.30 -4.70 38.79
C VAL A 187 -22.80 -6.14 38.98
N ASN A 188 -21.47 -6.31 39.16
CA ASN A 188 -20.99 -7.04 40.34
C ASN A 188 -19.54 -6.70 40.74
N ARG A 189 -19.37 -6.55 42.05
CA ARG A 189 -18.13 -6.35 42.81
C ARG A 189 -17.36 -7.66 42.95
N SER A 190 -16.03 -7.58 42.97
CA SER A 190 -15.18 -8.41 43.84
C SER A 190 -13.83 -7.69 44.03
N ARG A 191 -13.63 -6.98 45.15
CA ARG A 191 -12.89 -7.43 46.36
C ARG A 191 -11.54 -8.09 46.05
N PHE A 192 -10.47 -7.32 46.21
CA PHE A 192 -9.17 -7.82 46.65
C PHE A 192 -8.94 -7.28 48.08
N VAL A 193 -8.71 -8.21 49.00
CA VAL A 193 -7.98 -8.01 50.25
C VAL A 193 -6.60 -8.59 50.01
#